data_AF-A0A1H5ZRA5-F1
#
_entry.id   AF-A0A1H5ZRA5-F1
#
_cell.length_a   1.000
_cell.length_b   1.000
_cell.length_c   1.000
_cell.angle_alpha   90.00
_cell.angle_beta   90.00
_cell.angle_gamma   90.00
#
_symmetry.space_group_name_H-M   'P 1'
#
loop_
_entity.id
_entity.type
_entity.pdbx_description
1 polymer ?
#
loop_
_entity_poly.entity_id
_entity_poly.type
_entity_poly.pdbx_seq_one_letter_code
_entity_poly.pdbx_strand_id
1 'polypeptide(L)'
;MEILHDNPRNPNRLLIMRALVYNDWGYDNLIHQFFVTWCEAMALKFYHKDRDLIANEMLFNYYQKQWQILVEKRMMNEYGGYLKQNITQAENTYYKILHEYAMELENYYPASLITKVPAKAKPKYQFNLN
;
A
#
# COMPACT_ATOMS: atom_id res chain seq x y z
N MET A 1 -23.12 -5.33 4.54
CA MET A 1 -21.72 -5.17 4.12
C MET A 1 -21.39 -3.71 4.30
N GLU A 2 -20.81 -3.35 5.44
CA GLU A 2 -20.42 -1.96 5.70
C GLU A 2 -19.31 -1.57 4.74
N ILE A 3 -19.60 -0.57 3.91
CA ILE A 3 -18.60 0.14 3.14
C ILE A 3 -17.77 0.87 4.20
N LEU A 4 -16.59 0.34 4.51
CA LEU A 4 -15.56 1.05 5.25
C LEU A 4 -15.19 2.28 4.41
N HIS A 5 -15.89 3.39 4.64
CA HIS A 5 -15.39 4.69 4.27
C HIS A 5 -14.01 4.82 4.89
N ASP A 6 -12.98 4.95 4.04
CA ASP A 6 -11.69 5.46 4.48
C ASP A 6 -11.96 6.64 5.38
N ASN A 7 -11.57 6.53 6.65
CA ASN A 7 -11.76 7.61 7.60
C ASN A 7 -10.55 8.53 7.43
N PRO A 8 -10.66 9.69 6.77
CA PRO A 8 -9.55 10.63 6.61
C PRO A 8 -9.06 11.21 7.95
N ARG A 9 -9.70 10.83 9.06
CA ARG A 9 -9.33 11.19 10.43
C ARG A 9 -8.95 9.95 11.25
N ASN A 10 -8.18 9.02 10.69
CA ASN A 10 -7.54 8.00 11.52
C ASN A 10 -6.57 8.71 12.50
N PRO A 11 -6.85 8.76 13.82
CA PRO A 11 -6.01 9.48 14.78
C PRO A 11 -4.59 8.91 14.84
N ASN A 12 -4.43 7.63 14.50
CA ASN A 12 -3.14 6.95 14.43
C ASN A 12 -2.27 7.52 13.32
N ARG A 13 -2.86 7.69 12.14
CA ARG A 13 -2.21 8.27 10.96
C ARG A 13 -1.68 9.67 11.23
N LEU A 14 -2.49 10.52 11.88
CA LEU A 14 -2.10 11.89 12.20
C LEU A 14 -0.86 11.95 13.10
N LEU A 15 -0.77 11.06 14.09
CA LEU A 15 0.37 11.02 15.01
C LEU A 15 1.65 10.52 14.32
N ILE A 16 1.53 9.47 13.51
CA ILE A 16 2.67 8.92 12.74
C ILE A 16 3.17 9.96 11.73
N MET A 17 2.26 10.58 10.98
CA MET A 17 2.58 11.61 9.99
C MET A 17 3.33 12.79 10.62
N ARG A 18 2.88 13.27 11.79
CA ARG A 18 3.57 14.32 12.55
C ARG A 18 4.95 13.90 13.01
N ALA A 19 5.09 12.68 13.53
CA ALA A 19 6.37 12.17 14.01
C ALA A 19 7.41 11.98 12.89
N LEU A 20 6.97 11.81 11.65
CA LEU A 20 7.80 11.72 10.45
C LEU A 20 7.95 13.05 9.71
N VAL A 21 7.35 14.13 10.23
CA VAL A 21 7.40 15.47 9.62
C VAL A 21 6.82 15.50 8.18
N TYR A 22 5.83 14.63 7.90
CA TYR A 22 5.08 14.67 6.65
C TYR A 22 3.81 15.53 6.80
N ASN A 23 3.34 16.07 5.67
CA ASN A 23 1.96 16.54 5.51
C ASN A 23 1.10 15.42 4.90
N ASP A 24 -0.23 15.60 4.82
CA ASP A 24 -1.15 14.56 4.36
C ASP A 24 -0.74 14.00 2.98
N TRP A 25 -0.49 14.91 2.03
CA TRP A 25 -0.04 14.57 0.68
C TRP A 25 1.30 13.84 0.64
N GLY A 26 2.26 14.27 1.47
CA GLY A 26 3.58 13.66 1.55
C GLY A 26 3.51 12.24 2.11
N TYR A 27 2.64 12.00 3.09
CA TYR A 27 2.44 10.68 3.66
C TYR A 27 1.67 9.76 2.69
N ASP A 28 0.67 10.27 1.97
CA ASP A 28 0.02 9.51 0.89
C ASP A 28 0.99 9.13 -0.23
N ASN A 29 1.86 10.07 -0.61
CA ASN A 29 2.90 9.80 -1.59
C ASN A 29 3.90 8.76 -1.08
N LEU A 30 4.25 8.77 0.20
CA LEU A 30 5.09 7.74 0.82
C LEU A 30 4.45 6.35 0.73
N ILE A 31 3.16 6.23 1.08
CA ILE A 31 2.41 4.97 0.96
C ILE A 31 2.40 4.49 -0.49
N HIS A 32 2.18 5.41 -1.43
CA HIS A 32 2.19 5.09 -2.85
C HIS A 32 3.57 4.61 -3.35
N GLN A 33 4.66 5.23 -2.87
CA GLN A 33 6.02 4.76 -3.18
C GLN A 33 6.25 3.33 -2.71
N PHE A 34 5.85 3.00 -1.47
CA PHE A 34 5.95 1.63 -0.97
C PHE A 34 5.04 0.66 -1.71
N PHE A 35 3.85 1.10 -2.14
CA PHE A 35 2.96 0.30 -2.97
C PHE A 35 3.60 -0.05 -4.33
N VAL A 36 4.26 0.91 -4.98
CA VAL A 36 4.97 0.68 -6.25
C VAL A 36 6.09 -0.34 -6.05
N THR A 37 6.96 -0.14 -5.04
CA THR A 37 8.04 -1.09 -4.72
C THR A 37 7.49 -2.49 -4.42
N TRP A 38 6.40 -2.58 -3.67
CA TRP A 38 5.72 -3.85 -3.38
C TRP A 38 5.18 -4.50 -4.65
N CYS A 39 4.56 -3.74 -5.55
CA CYS A 39 4.10 -4.24 -6.84
C CYS A 39 5.26 -4.77 -7.70
N GLU A 40 6.40 -4.07 -7.74
CA GLU A 40 7.59 -4.53 -8.47
C GLU A 40 8.11 -5.86 -7.92
N ALA A 41 8.22 -5.99 -6.58
CA ALA A 41 8.62 -7.24 -5.94
C ALA A 41 7.66 -8.39 -6.25
N MET A 42 6.35 -8.14 -6.23
CA MET A 42 5.33 -9.15 -6.55
C MET A 42 5.31 -9.50 -8.04
N ALA A 43 5.56 -8.54 -8.92
CA ALA A 43 5.68 -8.76 -10.36
C ALA A 43 6.84 -9.73 -10.67
N LEU A 44 7.99 -9.54 -10.02
CA LEU A 44 9.13 -10.46 -10.14
C LEU A 44 8.82 -11.85 -9.56
N LYS A 45 8.17 -11.92 -8.40
CA LYS A 45 7.88 -13.17 -7.69
C LYS A 45 6.81 -14.03 -8.37
N PHE A 46 5.80 -13.41 -8.97
CA PHE A 46 4.64 -14.08 -9.58
C PHE A 46 4.59 -13.96 -11.11
N TYR A 47 5.63 -13.43 -11.73
CA TYR A 47 5.75 -13.24 -13.19
C TYR A 47 4.61 -12.40 -13.79
N HIS A 48 4.19 -11.35 -13.08
CA HIS A 48 3.26 -10.35 -13.60
C HIS A 48 4.00 -9.18 -14.26
N LYS A 49 3.26 -8.35 -15.00
CA LYS A 49 3.77 -7.03 -15.39
C LYS A 49 3.51 -6.07 -14.25
N ASP A 50 4.57 -5.43 -13.76
CA ASP A 50 4.54 -4.36 -12.76
C ASP A 50 3.46 -3.30 -13.03
N ARG A 51 3.37 -2.82 -14.27
CA ARG A 51 2.39 -1.80 -14.68
C ARG A 51 0.94 -2.24 -14.50
N ASP A 52 0.65 -3.52 -14.72
CA ASP A 52 -0.70 -4.06 -14.56
C ASP A 52 -1.09 -4.14 -13.08
N LEU A 53 -0.11 -4.34 -12.18
CA LEU A 53 -0.31 -4.33 -10.74
C LEU A 53 -0.49 -2.91 -10.20
N ILE A 54 0.38 -1.98 -10.61
CA ILE A 54 0.38 -0.59 -10.15
C ILE A 54 -0.91 0.12 -10.57
N ALA A 55 -1.43 -0.17 -11.77
CA ALA A 55 -2.68 0.41 -12.27
C ALA A 55 -3.96 -0.21 -11.67
N ASN A 56 -3.84 -1.25 -10.84
CA ASN A 56 -5.00 -1.95 -10.29
C ASN A 56 -5.51 -1.26 -9.01
N GLU A 57 -6.59 -0.49 -9.13
CA GLU A 57 -7.22 0.23 -8.01
C GLU A 57 -7.67 -0.69 -6.87
N MET A 58 -8.17 -1.90 -7.17
CA MET A 58 -8.56 -2.86 -6.13
C MET A 58 -7.35 -3.35 -5.33
N LEU A 59 -6.22 -3.54 -6.01
CA LEU A 59 -4.97 -3.93 -5.37
C LEU A 59 -4.42 -2.80 -4.49
N PHE A 60 -4.49 -1.55 -4.96
CA PHE A 60 -4.10 -0.39 -4.17
C PHE A 60 -4.98 -0.21 -2.92
N ASN A 61 -6.30 -0.32 -3.07
CA ASN A 61 -7.24 -0.25 -1.95
C ASN A 61 -7.00 -1.38 -0.92
N TYR A 62 -6.67 -2.58 -1.40
CA TYR A 62 -6.25 -3.67 -0.51
C TYR A 62 -4.95 -3.32 0.22
N TYR A 63 -3.96 -2.82 -0.50
CA TYR A 63 -2.68 -2.43 0.08
C TYR A 63 -2.83 -1.35 1.16
N GLN A 64 -3.63 -0.32 0.91
CA GLN A 64 -3.92 0.73 1.91
C GLN A 64 -4.55 0.16 3.18
N LYS A 65 -5.46 -0.82 3.07
CA LYS A 65 -6.02 -1.51 4.24
C LYS A 65 -4.97 -2.31 5.01
N GLN A 66 -4.09 -3.02 4.30
CA GLN A 66 -3.00 -3.73 4.95
C GLN A 66 -2.01 -2.77 5.62
N TRP A 67 -1.71 -1.64 4.98
CA TRP A 67 -0.91 -0.57 5.56
C TRP A 67 -1.49 -0.05 6.88
N GLN A 68 -2.78 0.26 6.90
CA GLN A 68 -3.46 0.72 8.11
C GLN A 68 -3.36 -0.30 9.26
N ILE A 69 -3.45 -1.59 8.96
CA ILE A 69 -3.47 -2.66 9.98
C ILE A 69 -2.06 -3.03 10.43
N LEU A 70 -1.13 -3.27 9.50
CA LEU A 70 0.16 -3.88 9.77
C LEU A 70 1.26 -2.84 10.00
N VAL A 71 1.08 -1.62 9.48
CA VAL A 71 2.03 -0.53 9.65
C VAL A 71 1.52 0.49 10.65
N GLU A 72 0.40 1.18 10.36
CA GLU A 72 -0.06 2.30 11.19
C GLU A 72 -0.52 1.84 12.58
N LYS A 73 -1.39 0.83 12.65
CA LYS A 73 -1.89 0.31 13.93
C LYS A 73 -0.78 -0.33 14.76
N ARG A 74 0.17 -1.03 14.11
CA ARG A 74 1.32 -1.62 14.78
C ARG A 74 2.27 -0.57 15.36
N MET A 75 2.63 0.45 14.57
CA MET A 75 3.38 1.61 15.04
C MET A 75 2.75 2.26 16.27
N MET A 76 1.42 2.43 16.27
CA MET A 76 0.73 3.00 17.42
C MET A 76 0.69 2.09 18.64
N ASN A 77 0.59 0.77 18.45
CA ASN A 77 0.59 -0.18 19.56
C ASN A 77 1.98 -0.28 20.21
N GLU A 78 3.04 -0.33 19.42
CA GLU A 78 4.41 -0.52 19.91
C GLU A 78 5.06 0.80 20.34
N TYR A 79 4.84 1.88 19.59
CA TYR A 79 5.52 3.17 19.78
C TYR A 79 4.59 4.35 20.08
N GLY A 80 3.28 4.14 20.20
CA GLY A 80 2.30 5.22 20.41
C GLY A 80 2.58 6.10 21.65
N GLY A 81 3.19 5.54 22.70
CA GLY A 81 3.62 6.32 23.86
C GLY A 81 4.73 7.32 23.51
N TYR A 82 5.73 6.89 22.75
CA TYR A 82 6.85 7.73 22.31
C TYR A 82 6.42 8.74 21.24
N LEU A 83 5.55 8.34 20.31
CA LEU A 83 4.98 9.23 19.29
C LEU A 83 4.23 10.41 19.91
N LYS A 84 3.56 10.19 21.05
CA LYS A 84 2.86 11.26 21.79
C LYS A 84 3.80 12.21 22.53
N GLN A 85 4.99 11.76 22.91
CA GLN A 85 5.98 12.57 23.64
C GLN A 85 6.79 13.49 22.73
N ASN A 86 6.61 13.39 21.42
CA ASN A 86 7.23 14.23 20.40
C ASN A 86 8.75 14.39 20.59
N ILE A 87 9.43 13.24 20.67
CA ILE A 87 10.89 13.17 20.87
C ILE A 87 11.57 13.85 19.68
N THR A 88 12.41 14.85 19.96
CA THR A 88 13.17 15.59 18.96
C THR A 88 14.13 14.67 18.20
N GLN A 89 14.19 14.84 16.87
CA GLN A 89 15.10 14.11 15.96
C GLN A 89 14.88 12.59 15.87
N ALA A 90 13.71 12.09 16.30
CA ALA A 90 13.37 10.67 16.19
C ALA A 90 12.83 10.25 14.80
N GLU A 91 12.67 11.21 13.88
CA GLU A 91 12.11 11.03 12.52
C GLU A 91 12.76 9.88 11.75
N ASN A 92 14.09 9.81 11.73
CA ASN A 92 14.84 8.76 11.02
C ASN A 92 14.61 7.38 11.64
N THR A 93 14.50 7.31 12.96
CA THR A 93 14.22 6.07 13.68
C THR A 93 12.82 5.58 13.37
N TYR A 94 11.82 6.46 13.44
CA TYR A 94 10.44 6.11 13.11
C TYR A 94 10.28 5.73 11.64
N TYR A 95 10.99 6.39 10.73
CA TYR A 95 11.01 6.04 9.32
C TYR A 95 11.57 4.64 9.11
N LYS A 96 12.68 4.29 9.78
CA LYS A 96 13.28 2.96 9.71
C LYS A 96 12.31 1.87 10.20
N ILE A 97 11.64 2.09 11.33
CA ILE A 97 10.64 1.15 11.88
C ILE A 97 9.47 0.98 10.91
N LEU A 98 8.94 2.09 10.39
CA LEU A 98 7.85 2.07 9.41
C LEU A 98 8.25 1.33 8.14
N HIS A 99 9.48 1.53 7.66
CA HIS A 99 10.02 0.82 6.52
C HIS A 99 10.09 -0.70 6.79
N GLU A 100 10.59 -1.12 7.95
CA GLU A 100 10.65 -2.54 8.33
C GLU A 100 9.24 -3.18 8.31
N TYR A 101 8.23 -2.51 8.87
CA TYR A 101 6.85 -3.00 8.82
C TYR A 101 6.27 -3.01 7.40
N ALA A 102 6.61 -2.01 6.58
CA ALA A 102 6.16 -1.95 5.19
C ALA A 102 6.73 -3.11 4.37
N MET A 103 7.99 -3.51 4.61
CA MET A 103 8.60 -4.67 3.94
C MET A 103 7.89 -5.99 4.29
N GLU A 104 7.34 -6.12 5.50
CA GLU A 104 6.57 -7.31 5.88
C GLU A 104 5.29 -7.50 5.05
N LEU A 105 4.77 -6.43 4.42
CA LEU A 105 3.59 -6.49 3.54
C LEU A 105 3.80 -7.41 2.33
N GLU A 106 5.05 -7.68 1.93
CA GLU A 106 5.36 -8.67 0.88
C GLU A 106 4.81 -10.08 1.19
N ASN A 107 4.63 -10.41 2.47
CA ASN A 107 4.07 -11.70 2.89
C ASN A 107 2.55 -11.79 2.73
N TYR A 108 1.87 -10.66 2.52
CA TYR A 108 0.40 -10.56 2.51
C TYR A 108 -0.17 -10.31 1.12
N TYR A 109 0.47 -10.88 0.09
CA TYR A 109 0.06 -10.70 -1.30
C TYR A 109 -1.25 -11.41 -1.65
N PRO A 110 -2.29 -10.69 -2.09
CA PRO A 110 -3.59 -11.27 -2.36
C PRO A 110 -3.65 -11.82 -3.79
N ALA A 111 -3.00 -12.95 -4.05
CA ALA A 111 -2.96 -13.57 -5.38
C ALA A 111 -4.35 -13.82 -5.99
N SER A 112 -5.38 -14.00 -5.15
CA SER A 112 -6.78 -14.16 -5.56
C SER A 112 -7.44 -12.90 -6.13
N LEU A 113 -6.97 -11.71 -5.78
CA LEU A 113 -7.50 -10.44 -6.31
C LEU A 113 -7.02 -10.16 -7.73
N ILE A 114 -5.95 -10.83 -8.16
CA ILE A 114 -5.40 -10.70 -9.51
C ILE A 114 -6.13 -11.74 -10.37
N THR A 115 -7.41 -11.51 -10.60
CA THR A 115 -8.17 -12.31 -11.57
C THR A 115 -7.43 -12.21 -12.89
N LYS A 116 -6.98 -13.37 -13.42
CA LYS A 116 -6.43 -13.49 -14.77
C LYS A 116 -7.32 -12.66 -15.69
N VAL A 117 -6.76 -11.62 -16.31
CA VAL A 117 -7.47 -10.86 -17.35
C VAL A 117 -8.10 -11.91 -18.27
N PRO A 118 -9.44 -11.98 -18.40
CA PRO A 118 -10.04 -12.97 -19.29
C PRO A 118 -9.40 -12.75 -20.65
N ALA A 119 -8.81 -13.82 -21.20
CA ALA A 119 -8.11 -13.78 -22.48
C ALA A 119 -8.99 -12.98 -23.46
N LYS A 120 -8.46 -11.85 -23.97
CA LYS A 120 -9.19 -10.94 -24.86
C LYS A 120 -10.01 -11.78 -25.83
N ALA A 121 -11.33 -11.68 -25.75
CA ALA A 121 -12.20 -12.40 -26.66
C ALA A 121 -11.71 -12.13 -28.09
N LYS A 122 -11.41 -13.20 -28.84
CA LYS A 122 -10.92 -13.09 -30.22
C LYS A 122 -11.83 -12.10 -30.97
N PRO A 123 -11.27 -11.11 -31.67
CA PRO A 123 -12.08 -10.14 -32.39
C PRO A 123 -13.02 -10.89 -33.33
N LYS A 124 -14.33 -10.61 -33.23
CA LYS A 124 -15.42 -11.28 -33.97
C LYS A 124 -15.34 -11.08 -35.49
N TYR A 125 -14.40 -10.29 -35.98
CA TYR A 125 -14.29 -9.95 -37.40
C TYR A 125 -12.90 -10.35 -37.90
N GLN A 126 -12.83 -11.52 -38.55
CA GLN A 126 -11.80 -11.82 -39.52
C GLN A 126 -12.30 -11.29 -40.86
N PHE A 127 -11.67 -10.25 -41.39
CA PHE A 127 -11.88 -9.88 -42.79
C PHE A 127 -11.10 -10.88 -43.64
N ASN A 128 -11.80 -11.87 -44.18
CA ASN A 128 -11.27 -12.68 -45.27
C ASN A 128 -11.28 -11.82 -46.53
N LEU A 129 -10.12 -11.29 -46.90
CA LEU A 129 -9.88 -10.76 -48.23
C LEU A 129 -9.61 -11.95 -49.14
N ASN A 130 -10.59 -12.27 -50.00
CA ASN A 130 -10.40 -13.12 -51.17
C ASN A 130 -9.60 -12.38 -52.24
#